data_AF-A0A6J6N9A9-F1
#
_entry.id   AF-A0A6J6N9A9-F1
#
_cell.length_a   1.000
_cell.length_b   1.000
_cell.length_c   1.000
_cell.angle_alpha   90.00
_cell.angle_beta   90.00
_cell.angle_gamma   90.00
#
_symmetry.space_group_name_H-M   'P 1'
#
loop_
_entity.id
_entity.type
_entity.pdbx_description
1 polymer ?
#
loop_
_entity_poly.entity_id
_entity_poly.type
_entity_poly.pdbx_seq_one_letter_code
_entity_poly.pdbx_strand_id
1 'polypeptide(L)'
;MKKSISGLVVGTLALALGVIVGAAPAQAADATKLTISGGSGVFGLDPATITGTATAPGVVKFTVGGDVIKGCEAVATTTETPFTAKCAWVPAAPGAAVLGGLLTPSDAAKYAPAEAVPFNVKVGTPVQGVVSPIHIYVDTVLGSGTSGALAPRFGVSCAVSSEFIVGQTIVFRIYANNEDLGGAVMDSKNTAKAYIEIAGVKDPVQMSYGNHSGAAFWTGVLKTGTATGLYNTLGVISFKVTMIAKDTTTIKVLSTKLVPKVVDGVVQRSNGKIVYESMRVYKDAKVTPALKGATGTWQSNFMPTSQLTLYAVPTPKA
;
A
#
# COMPACT_ATOMS: atom_id res chain seq x y z
N MET A 1 25.32 4.22 -63.52
CA MET A 1 25.50 3.13 -64.50
C MET A 1 26.44 2.09 -63.90
N LYS A 2 26.03 0.80 -63.88
CA LYS A 2 26.81 -0.43 -64.17
C LYS A 2 28.25 -0.49 -63.58
N LYS A 3 28.69 -1.44 -62.75
CA LYS A 3 28.36 -2.86 -62.55
C LYS A 3 29.09 -3.34 -61.28
N SER A 4 28.43 -4.11 -60.43
CA SER A 4 29.06 -4.97 -59.42
C SER A 4 29.21 -6.36 -60.06
N ILE A 5 30.44 -6.87 -60.18
CA ILE A 5 30.73 -8.23 -60.65
C ILE A 5 31.18 -9.07 -59.46
N SER A 6 30.54 -10.23 -59.38
CA SER A 6 30.72 -11.36 -58.46
C SER A 6 32.17 -11.83 -58.28
N GLY A 7 32.52 -12.15 -57.04
CA GLY A 7 33.62 -13.06 -56.69
C GLY A 7 33.06 -14.27 -55.95
N LEU A 8 32.79 -15.34 -56.70
CA LEU A 8 32.42 -16.66 -56.21
C LEU A 8 33.72 -17.37 -55.77
N VAL A 9 33.93 -17.55 -54.46
CA VAL A 9 35.00 -18.43 -53.96
C VAL A 9 34.42 -19.81 -53.71
N VAL A 10 34.78 -20.72 -54.61
CA VAL A 10 34.54 -22.16 -54.53
C VAL A 10 35.52 -22.74 -53.51
N GLY A 11 35.03 -23.02 -52.31
CA GLY A 11 35.73 -23.81 -51.29
C GLY A 11 35.48 -25.30 -51.52
N THR A 12 36.54 -26.05 -51.73
CA THR A 12 36.66 -27.47 -52.07
C THR A 12 35.77 -28.42 -51.27
N LEU A 13 35.01 -29.24 -52.01
CA LEU A 13 34.28 -30.41 -51.54
C LEU A 13 35.26 -31.57 -51.25
N ALA A 14 35.51 -31.86 -49.98
CA ALA A 14 36.15 -33.12 -49.58
C ALA A 14 35.05 -34.15 -49.26
N LEU A 15 34.76 -35.03 -50.23
CA LEU A 15 34.00 -36.25 -50.00
C LEU A 15 34.86 -37.23 -49.19
N ALA A 16 34.65 -37.28 -47.88
CA ALA A 16 35.01 -38.43 -47.07
C ALA A 16 33.77 -39.31 -46.88
N LEU A 17 33.72 -40.39 -47.64
CA LEU A 17 32.84 -41.54 -47.39
C LEU A 17 33.26 -42.19 -46.07
N GLY A 18 32.39 -42.17 -45.07
CA GLY A 18 32.67 -42.82 -43.79
C GLY A 18 31.48 -42.79 -42.83
N VAL A 19 30.71 -43.87 -42.85
CA VAL A 19 29.76 -44.35 -41.82
C VAL A 19 28.58 -43.42 -41.48
N ILE A 20 27.42 -43.72 -42.07
CA ILE A 20 26.12 -43.30 -41.58
C ILE A 20 25.84 -44.11 -40.30
N VAL A 21 26.28 -43.62 -39.15
CA VAL A 21 25.63 -43.97 -37.87
C VAL A 21 24.48 -42.98 -37.74
N GLY A 22 23.25 -43.49 -37.67
CA GLY A 22 22.02 -42.70 -37.67
C GLY A 22 22.03 -41.60 -36.61
N ALA A 23 22.34 -40.37 -37.02
CA ALA A 23 21.93 -39.20 -36.30
C ALA A 23 20.42 -39.05 -36.57
N ALA A 24 19.60 -39.32 -35.55
CA ALA A 24 18.24 -38.81 -35.55
C ALA A 24 18.29 -37.31 -35.89
N PRO A 25 17.36 -36.78 -36.69
CA PRO A 25 17.35 -35.34 -36.95
C PRO A 25 17.35 -34.62 -35.62
N ALA A 26 18.26 -33.65 -35.45
CA ALA A 26 18.26 -32.79 -34.27
C ALA A 26 16.90 -32.07 -34.23
N GLN A 27 15.98 -32.57 -33.42
CA GLN A 27 14.69 -31.93 -33.22
C GLN A 27 14.95 -30.70 -32.36
N ALA A 28 14.48 -29.54 -32.83
CA ALA A 28 14.53 -28.32 -32.03
C ALA A 28 13.64 -28.51 -30.80
N ALA A 29 14.14 -28.10 -29.63
CA ALA A 29 13.37 -28.16 -28.40
C ALA A 29 12.06 -27.36 -28.53
N ASP A 30 10.97 -27.89 -27.98
CA ASP A 30 9.66 -27.26 -28.00
C ASP A 30 9.74 -25.89 -27.32
N ALA A 31 9.13 -24.88 -27.94
CA ALA A 31 9.05 -23.55 -27.38
C ALA A 31 8.24 -23.57 -26.08
N THR A 32 8.79 -23.00 -25.01
CA THR A 32 8.05 -22.82 -23.75
C THR A 32 7.60 -21.37 -23.59
N LYS A 33 6.62 -21.17 -22.71
CA LYS A 33 6.15 -19.85 -22.32
C LYS A 33 6.19 -19.71 -20.80
N LEU A 34 6.62 -18.54 -20.33
CA LEU A 34 6.49 -18.10 -18.96
C LEU A 34 5.61 -16.85 -18.90
N THR A 35 4.60 -16.85 -18.05
CA THR A 35 3.73 -15.69 -17.81
C THR A 35 3.83 -15.28 -16.35
N ILE A 36 4.12 -14.00 -16.09
CA ILE A 36 4.21 -13.44 -14.74
C ILE A 36 2.88 -12.77 -14.38
N SER A 37 2.48 -12.90 -13.12
CA SER A 37 1.27 -12.28 -12.56
C SER A 37 1.45 -12.02 -11.05
N GLY A 38 0.52 -11.28 -10.46
CA GLY A 38 0.56 -10.90 -9.04
C GLY A 38 1.43 -9.69 -8.77
N GLY A 39 2.09 -9.63 -7.62
CA GLY A 39 3.07 -8.58 -7.32
C GLY A 39 2.53 -7.16 -7.12
N SER A 40 1.22 -6.93 -7.11
CA SER A 40 0.62 -5.64 -6.71
C SER A 40 0.72 -5.44 -5.20
N GLY A 41 1.94 -5.26 -4.71
CA GLY A 41 2.26 -5.11 -3.29
C GLY A 41 2.01 -3.71 -2.74
N VAL A 42 2.09 -3.61 -1.42
CA VAL A 42 2.06 -2.35 -0.68
C VAL A 42 3.44 -2.11 -0.08
N PHE A 43 4.01 -0.93 -0.29
CA PHE A 43 5.30 -0.56 0.25
C PHE A 43 5.29 -0.58 1.78
N GLY A 44 6.32 -1.18 2.39
CA GLY A 44 6.48 -1.25 3.84
C GLY A 44 5.57 -2.23 4.56
N LEU A 45 4.83 -3.08 3.83
CA LEU A 45 3.99 -4.15 4.39
C LEU A 45 4.52 -5.54 3.99
N ASP A 46 3.72 -6.57 4.28
CA ASP A 46 4.05 -7.97 4.00
C ASP A 46 4.44 -8.22 2.54
N PRO A 47 5.30 -9.24 2.28
CA PRO A 47 5.72 -9.58 0.93
C PRO A 47 4.55 -9.85 -0.01
N ALA A 48 4.58 -9.24 -1.20
CA ALA A 48 3.68 -9.57 -2.29
C ALA A 48 4.07 -10.91 -2.93
N THR A 49 3.08 -11.70 -3.35
CA THR A 49 3.33 -12.93 -4.09
C THR A 49 3.37 -12.67 -5.59
N ILE A 50 4.46 -13.05 -6.23
CA ILE A 50 4.62 -13.10 -7.69
C ILE A 50 4.43 -14.56 -8.11
N THR A 51 3.62 -14.79 -9.14
CA THR A 51 3.39 -16.13 -9.69
C THR A 51 3.87 -16.20 -11.13
N GLY A 52 4.78 -17.13 -11.41
CA GLY A 52 5.16 -17.50 -12.76
C GLY A 52 4.43 -18.77 -13.18
N THR A 53 3.68 -18.70 -14.28
CA THR A 53 3.00 -19.85 -14.89
C THR A 53 3.73 -20.26 -16.17
N ALA A 54 4.22 -21.48 -16.19
CA ALA A 54 5.01 -22.07 -17.25
C ALA A 54 4.23 -23.16 -18.02
N THR A 55 4.63 -23.41 -19.27
CA THR A 55 4.08 -24.51 -20.09
C THR A 55 4.87 -25.82 -19.95
N ALA A 56 5.98 -25.81 -19.20
CA ALA A 56 6.81 -26.97 -18.92
C ALA A 56 7.33 -26.90 -17.47
N PRO A 57 7.63 -28.05 -16.84
CA PRO A 57 8.24 -28.07 -15.51
C PRO A 57 9.68 -27.55 -15.58
N GLY A 58 10.11 -26.85 -14.54
CA GLY A 58 11.43 -26.27 -14.49
C GLY A 58 11.68 -25.41 -13.27
N VAL A 59 12.65 -24.52 -13.40
CA VAL A 59 13.02 -23.54 -12.38
C VAL A 59 12.81 -22.15 -12.94
N VAL A 60 12.14 -21.29 -12.18
CA VAL A 60 11.92 -19.88 -12.52
C VAL A 60 12.82 -19.00 -11.65
N LYS A 61 13.61 -18.16 -12.30
CA LYS A 61 14.33 -17.05 -11.69
C LYS A 61 13.48 -15.79 -11.82
N PHE A 62 13.10 -15.16 -10.72
CA PHE A 62 12.27 -13.95 -10.73
C PHE A 62 13.10 -12.68 -10.67
N THR A 63 12.67 -11.63 -11.38
CA THR A 63 13.35 -10.34 -11.42
C THR A 63 12.40 -9.16 -11.17
N VAL A 64 12.96 -8.06 -10.67
CA VAL A 64 12.31 -6.75 -10.57
C VAL A 64 13.27 -5.69 -11.10
N GLY A 65 12.82 -4.89 -12.08
CA GLY A 65 13.67 -3.88 -12.73
C GLY A 65 14.91 -4.45 -13.44
N GLY A 66 14.91 -5.75 -13.75
CA GLY A 66 16.06 -6.49 -14.30
C GLY A 66 16.93 -7.18 -13.25
N ASP A 67 16.84 -6.78 -11.99
CA ASP A 67 17.60 -7.39 -10.88
C ASP A 67 16.90 -8.62 -10.31
N VAL A 68 17.68 -9.58 -9.86
CA VAL A 68 17.16 -10.83 -9.28
C VAL A 68 16.54 -10.55 -7.92
N ILE A 69 15.32 -11.05 -7.70
CA ILE A 69 14.68 -10.94 -6.38
C ILE A 69 15.38 -11.91 -5.44
N LYS A 70 15.91 -11.38 -4.33
CA LYS A 70 16.60 -12.16 -3.29
C LYS A 70 15.69 -13.25 -2.74
N GLY A 71 16.15 -14.49 -2.73
CA GLY A 71 15.37 -15.66 -2.32
C GLY A 71 14.49 -16.25 -3.43
N CYS A 72 14.54 -15.70 -4.65
CA CYS A 72 13.80 -16.17 -5.82
C CYS A 72 14.72 -16.39 -7.04
N GLU A 73 15.98 -16.72 -6.78
CA GLU A 73 17.00 -16.99 -7.79
C GLU A 73 16.71 -18.28 -8.56
N ALA A 74 16.10 -19.26 -7.88
CA ALA A 74 15.78 -20.58 -8.40
C ALA A 74 14.53 -21.15 -7.70
N VAL A 75 13.35 -20.84 -8.21
CA VAL A 75 12.07 -21.35 -7.68
C VAL A 75 11.55 -22.47 -8.58
N ALA A 76 11.49 -23.69 -8.06
CA ALA A 76 10.93 -24.81 -8.81
C ALA A 76 9.44 -24.57 -9.12
N THR A 77 9.00 -24.96 -10.32
CA THR A 77 7.58 -25.06 -10.62
C THR A 77 6.96 -26.23 -9.87
N THR A 78 5.63 -26.22 -9.72
CA THR A 78 4.87 -27.44 -9.42
C THR A 78 5.17 -28.55 -10.43
N THR A 79 4.89 -29.80 -10.07
CA THR A 79 5.16 -30.97 -10.91
C THR A 79 4.05 -31.28 -11.90
N GLU A 80 2.88 -30.66 -11.74
CA GLU A 80 1.70 -30.85 -12.59
C GLU A 80 1.24 -29.53 -13.21
N THR A 81 0.53 -29.62 -14.33
CA THR A 81 -0.05 -28.46 -15.03
C THR A 81 -1.22 -27.85 -14.25
N PRO A 82 -1.36 -26.51 -14.18
CA PRO A 82 -0.40 -25.52 -14.69
C PRO A 82 0.88 -25.49 -13.84
N PHE A 83 2.04 -25.51 -14.49
CA PHE A 83 3.34 -25.49 -13.81
C PHE A 83 3.56 -24.10 -13.23
N THR A 84 3.48 -23.97 -11.91
CA THR A 84 3.53 -22.66 -11.23
C THR A 84 4.71 -22.56 -10.28
N ALA A 85 5.41 -21.43 -10.31
CA ALA A 85 6.44 -21.05 -9.34
C ALA A 85 5.97 -19.78 -8.62
N LYS A 86 6.19 -19.69 -7.29
CA LYS A 86 5.78 -18.55 -6.47
C LYS A 86 6.97 -17.93 -5.76
N CYS A 87 7.08 -16.61 -5.87
CA CYS A 87 8.14 -15.81 -5.23
C CYS A 87 7.51 -14.79 -4.28
N ALA A 88 8.05 -14.67 -3.07
CA ALA A 88 7.69 -13.62 -2.12
C ALA A 88 8.61 -12.41 -2.35
N TRP A 89 8.04 -11.25 -2.64
CA TRP A 89 8.76 -10.03 -2.95
C TRP A 89 8.30 -8.87 -2.05
N VAL A 90 9.24 -8.25 -1.34
CA VAL A 90 8.99 -7.02 -0.58
C VAL A 90 9.38 -5.82 -1.44
N PRO A 91 8.44 -4.93 -1.80
CA PRO A 91 8.78 -3.74 -2.57
C PRO A 91 9.74 -2.79 -1.82
N ALA A 92 10.81 -2.37 -2.48
CA ALA A 92 11.80 -1.45 -1.91
C ALA A 92 11.35 0.03 -1.95
N ALA A 93 10.38 0.37 -2.81
CA ALA A 93 9.83 1.71 -2.96
C ALA A 93 8.39 1.64 -3.51
N PRO A 94 7.56 2.66 -3.26
CA PRO A 94 6.28 2.81 -3.94
C PRO A 94 6.46 3.26 -5.40
N GLY A 95 5.43 3.06 -6.24
CA GLY A 95 5.43 3.49 -7.63
C GLY A 95 5.47 2.34 -8.64
N ALA A 96 5.87 2.63 -9.87
CA ALA A 96 5.93 1.63 -10.94
C ALA A 96 7.09 0.65 -10.71
N ALA A 97 6.84 -0.63 -10.91
CA ALA A 97 7.85 -1.68 -10.91
C ALA A 97 7.61 -2.64 -12.09
N VAL A 98 8.69 -3.19 -12.64
CA VAL A 98 8.64 -4.12 -13.76
C VAL A 98 9.07 -5.48 -13.27
N LEU A 99 8.14 -6.44 -13.25
CA LEU A 99 8.42 -7.82 -12.87
C LEU A 99 8.76 -8.65 -14.11
N GLY A 100 9.68 -9.59 -13.93
CA GLY A 100 10.07 -10.52 -14.98
C GLY A 100 10.45 -11.88 -14.41
N GLY A 101 10.85 -12.76 -15.32
CA GLY A 101 11.48 -14.00 -14.93
C GLY A 101 12.00 -14.79 -16.12
N LEU A 102 12.84 -15.77 -15.81
CA LEU A 102 13.42 -16.71 -16.77
C LEU A 102 13.09 -18.13 -16.32
N LEU A 103 12.42 -18.89 -17.20
CA LEU A 103 12.21 -20.32 -17.04
C LEU A 103 13.39 -21.08 -17.62
N THR A 104 13.98 -21.95 -16.79
CA THR A 104 14.89 -23.01 -17.23
C THR A 104 14.16 -24.35 -17.08
N PRO A 105 13.74 -25.00 -18.19
CA PRO A 105 13.05 -26.28 -18.14
C PRO A 105 13.91 -27.38 -17.53
N SER A 106 13.30 -28.33 -16.83
CA SER A 106 14.02 -29.49 -16.27
C SER A 106 14.54 -30.44 -17.35
N ASP A 107 13.89 -30.48 -18.51
CA ASP A 107 14.31 -31.24 -19.69
C ASP A 107 14.66 -30.26 -20.83
N ALA A 108 15.94 -29.91 -20.91
CA ALA A 108 16.46 -28.98 -21.92
C ALA A 108 16.58 -29.61 -23.33
N ALA A 109 16.48 -30.94 -23.46
CA ALA A 109 16.45 -31.59 -24.76
C ALA A 109 15.05 -31.48 -25.38
N LYS A 110 14.01 -31.48 -24.54
CA LYS A 110 12.62 -31.34 -24.97
C LYS A 110 12.12 -29.91 -25.02
N TYR A 111 12.60 -29.03 -24.14
CA TYR A 111 12.04 -27.70 -23.96
C TYR A 111 13.11 -26.59 -23.97
N ALA A 112 12.87 -25.52 -24.73
CA ALA A 112 13.74 -24.35 -24.75
C ALA A 112 13.47 -23.42 -23.55
N PRO A 113 14.48 -22.72 -23.00
CA PRO A 113 14.28 -21.66 -22.01
C PRO A 113 13.36 -20.54 -22.51
N ALA A 114 12.65 -19.89 -21.59
CA ALA A 114 11.74 -18.79 -21.93
C ALA A 114 11.84 -17.63 -20.95
N GLU A 115 11.99 -16.43 -21.49
CA GLU A 115 11.85 -15.18 -20.75
C GLU A 115 10.39 -14.75 -20.73
N ALA A 116 9.94 -14.26 -19.59
CA ALA A 116 8.63 -13.65 -19.48
C ALA A 116 8.60 -12.28 -20.15
N VAL A 117 7.48 -11.97 -20.79
CA VAL A 117 7.16 -10.58 -21.18
C VAL A 117 7.17 -9.72 -19.91
N PRO A 118 7.83 -8.53 -19.92
CA PRO A 118 7.83 -7.62 -18.79
C PRO A 118 6.43 -7.32 -18.28
N PHE A 119 6.20 -7.55 -17.00
CA PHE A 119 4.91 -7.36 -16.33
C PHE A 119 4.94 -6.11 -15.46
N ASN A 120 4.26 -5.06 -15.90
CA ASN A 120 4.22 -3.78 -15.18
C ASN A 120 3.23 -3.85 -14.02
N VAL A 121 3.70 -3.56 -12.81
CA VAL A 121 2.89 -3.43 -11.60
C VAL A 121 3.06 -2.04 -10.97
N LYS A 122 2.08 -1.65 -10.16
CA LYS A 122 2.15 -0.43 -9.36
C LYS A 122 2.12 -0.79 -7.89
N VAL A 123 3.19 -0.45 -7.18
CA VAL A 123 3.31 -0.59 -5.72
C VAL A 123 2.60 0.59 -5.08
N GLY A 124 1.61 0.29 -4.23
CA GLY A 124 0.86 1.31 -3.49
C GLY A 124 1.61 1.79 -2.25
N THR A 125 1.33 3.02 -1.82
CA THR A 125 1.56 3.45 -0.43
C THR A 125 0.29 3.22 0.38
N PRO A 126 0.40 2.82 1.67
CA PRO A 126 -0.75 2.84 2.56
C PRO A 126 -1.42 4.20 2.55
N VAL A 127 -2.75 4.23 2.45
CA VAL A 127 -3.56 5.47 2.49
C VAL A 127 -3.40 6.19 3.83
N GLN A 128 -3.12 5.42 4.88
CA GLN A 128 -2.87 5.89 6.23
C GLN A 128 -1.49 6.60 6.37
N GLY A 129 -0.65 6.58 5.33
CA GLY A 129 0.70 7.15 5.37
C GLY A 129 1.67 6.33 6.23
N VAL A 130 2.66 6.99 6.83
CA VAL A 130 3.50 6.37 7.87
C VAL A 130 2.65 6.27 9.13
N VAL A 131 2.34 5.03 9.49
CA VAL A 131 1.32 4.67 10.48
C VAL A 131 1.80 4.82 11.94
N SER A 132 3.08 5.16 12.15
CA SER A 132 3.68 5.11 13.49
C SER A 132 4.06 6.49 14.03
N PRO A 133 3.76 6.81 15.31
CA PRO A 133 2.87 6.08 16.24
C PRO A 133 1.43 6.63 16.27
N ILE A 134 1.10 7.65 15.47
CA ILE A 134 -0.23 8.27 15.45
C ILE A 134 -0.96 7.86 14.16
N HIS A 135 -2.06 7.14 14.31
CA HIS A 135 -2.97 6.74 13.24
C HIS A 135 -4.05 7.80 13.10
N ILE A 136 -4.29 8.31 11.90
CA ILE A 136 -5.26 9.39 11.64
C ILE A 136 -6.26 8.95 10.58
N TYR A 137 -7.54 9.19 10.86
CA TYR A 137 -8.66 9.05 9.95
C TYR A 137 -9.31 10.40 9.74
N VAL A 138 -9.59 10.72 8.48
CA VAL A 138 -10.17 12.00 8.09
C VAL A 138 -11.37 11.76 7.19
N ASP A 139 -12.47 12.41 7.51
CA ASP A 139 -13.60 12.56 6.60
C ASP A 139 -14.04 14.03 6.56
N THR A 140 -14.86 14.35 5.56
CA THR A 140 -15.47 15.67 5.42
C THR A 140 -16.97 15.54 5.29
N VAL A 141 -17.69 16.48 5.89
CA VAL A 141 -19.14 16.57 5.82
C VAL A 141 -19.59 17.98 5.49
N LEU A 142 -20.80 18.11 4.94
CA LEU A 142 -21.44 19.41 4.75
C LEU A 142 -21.89 19.98 6.09
N GLY A 143 -21.46 21.21 6.39
CA GLY A 143 -21.94 21.98 7.54
C GLY A 143 -23.45 22.24 7.48
N SER A 144 -24.10 22.25 8.64
CA SER A 144 -25.54 22.51 8.75
C SER A 144 -25.91 23.95 8.35
N GLY A 145 -27.19 24.16 7.98
CA GLY A 145 -27.74 25.49 7.71
C GLY A 145 -27.70 25.95 6.25
N THR A 146 -27.24 25.12 5.31
CA THR A 146 -27.31 25.42 3.87
C THR A 146 -28.72 25.28 3.31
N SER A 147 -29.19 26.25 2.53
CA SER A 147 -30.51 26.27 1.89
C SER A 147 -30.41 26.55 0.38
N GLY A 148 -31.51 26.39 -0.35
CA GLY A 148 -31.58 26.67 -1.78
C GLY A 148 -30.61 25.82 -2.60
N ALA A 149 -29.92 26.44 -3.57
CA ALA A 149 -28.94 25.76 -4.42
C ALA A 149 -27.73 25.19 -3.65
N LEU A 150 -27.53 25.61 -2.40
CA LEU A 150 -26.46 25.12 -1.52
C LEU A 150 -26.90 23.95 -0.62
N ALA A 151 -28.19 23.62 -0.60
CA ALA A 151 -28.70 22.53 0.21
C ALA A 151 -28.18 21.17 -0.27
N PRO A 152 -27.95 20.20 0.64
CA PRO A 152 -27.58 18.85 0.25
C PRO A 152 -28.68 18.23 -0.62
N ARG A 153 -28.29 17.55 -1.70
CA ARG A 153 -29.20 16.93 -2.68
C ARG A 153 -30.26 16.02 -2.04
N PHE A 154 -29.92 15.35 -0.94
CA PHE A 154 -30.81 14.42 -0.23
C PHE A 154 -31.30 14.97 1.12
N GLY A 155 -31.19 16.28 1.38
CA GLY A 155 -31.69 16.91 2.61
C GLY A 155 -30.93 16.55 3.90
N VAL A 156 -29.98 15.61 3.85
CA VAL A 156 -29.11 15.25 4.97
C VAL A 156 -27.89 16.17 5.02
N SER A 157 -27.92 17.16 5.91
CA SER A 157 -26.70 17.81 6.39
C SER A 157 -25.89 16.80 7.23
N CYS A 158 -24.56 16.91 7.23
CA CYS A 158 -23.63 16.00 7.91
C CYS A 158 -23.37 14.61 7.28
N ALA A 159 -23.80 14.37 6.03
CA ALA A 159 -23.37 13.19 5.28
C ALA A 159 -21.89 13.32 4.86
N VAL A 160 -21.15 12.21 4.90
CA VAL A 160 -19.76 12.18 4.40
C VAL A 160 -19.75 12.44 2.92
N SER A 161 -19.00 13.45 2.49
CA SER A 161 -18.84 13.85 1.10
C SER A 161 -17.42 14.33 0.86
N SER A 162 -16.89 14.05 -0.31
CA SER A 162 -15.67 14.67 -0.85
C SER A 162 -15.98 15.74 -1.90
N GLU A 163 -17.26 16.00 -2.18
CA GLU A 163 -17.70 16.94 -3.21
C GLU A 163 -18.52 18.07 -2.60
N PHE A 164 -18.13 19.30 -2.91
CA PHE A 164 -18.76 20.51 -2.40
C PHE A 164 -18.86 21.56 -3.50
N ILE A 165 -19.82 22.47 -3.37
CA ILE A 165 -19.92 23.66 -4.22
C ILE A 165 -19.53 24.92 -3.44
N VAL A 166 -18.94 25.89 -4.12
CA VAL A 166 -18.55 27.17 -3.50
C VAL A 166 -19.75 27.85 -2.81
N GLY A 167 -19.54 28.32 -1.59
CA GLY A 167 -20.59 28.82 -0.69
C GLY A 167 -21.01 27.81 0.38
N GLN A 168 -20.70 26.51 0.20
CA GLN A 168 -20.89 25.50 1.25
C GLN A 168 -19.79 25.57 2.31
N THR A 169 -20.13 25.22 3.56
CA THR A 169 -19.13 25.03 4.61
C THR A 169 -18.69 23.58 4.65
N ILE A 170 -17.38 23.36 4.54
CA ILE A 170 -16.76 22.04 4.65
C ILE A 170 -16.33 21.85 6.10
N VAL A 171 -16.82 20.79 6.72
CA VAL A 171 -16.42 20.40 8.08
C VAL A 171 -15.56 19.14 7.98
N PHE A 172 -14.31 19.24 8.41
CA PHE A 172 -13.42 18.10 8.55
C PHE A 172 -13.67 17.45 9.90
N ARG A 173 -13.89 16.13 9.93
CA ARG A 173 -13.92 15.33 11.16
C ARG A 173 -12.70 14.41 11.18
N ILE A 174 -11.92 14.51 12.24
CA ILE A 174 -10.66 13.79 12.40
C ILE A 174 -10.74 12.92 13.66
N TYR A 175 -10.34 11.66 13.50
CA TYR A 175 -10.20 10.68 14.56
C TYR A 175 -8.77 10.18 14.53
N ALA A 176 -8.14 10.01 15.70
CA ALA A 176 -6.79 9.49 15.75
C ALA A 176 -6.53 8.64 17.00
N ASN A 177 -5.56 7.73 16.89
CA ASN A 177 -5.10 6.84 17.95
C ASN A 177 -3.58 6.94 18.08
N ASN A 178 -3.06 6.81 19.30
CA ASN A 178 -1.63 6.83 19.60
C ASN A 178 -1.16 5.46 20.12
N GLU A 179 -0.34 4.78 19.32
CA GLU A 179 0.20 3.44 19.60
C GLU A 179 1.19 3.42 20.76
N ASP A 180 1.95 4.49 20.98
CA ASP A 180 2.88 4.58 22.14
C ASP A 180 2.11 4.56 23.47
N LEU A 181 0.82 4.88 23.42
CA LEU A 181 -0.12 4.82 24.53
C LEU A 181 -1.05 3.59 24.47
N GLY A 182 -0.68 2.58 23.67
CA GLY A 182 -1.44 1.34 23.50
C GLY A 182 -2.73 1.53 22.69
N GLY A 183 -2.70 2.40 21.68
CA GLY A 183 -3.84 2.69 20.81
C GLY A 183 -4.84 3.68 21.42
N ALA A 184 -4.45 4.43 22.45
CA ALA A 184 -5.33 5.38 23.11
C ALA A 184 -5.86 6.43 22.12
N VAL A 185 -7.14 6.78 22.23
CA VAL A 185 -7.77 7.84 21.43
C VAL A 185 -7.05 9.17 21.68
N MET A 186 -6.76 9.90 20.61
CA MET A 186 -6.24 11.26 20.69
C MET A 186 -7.35 12.25 21.02
N ASP A 187 -7.36 12.75 22.25
CA ASP A 187 -8.31 13.72 22.78
C ASP A 187 -7.57 14.96 23.34
N SER A 188 -8.29 15.89 23.95
CA SER A 188 -7.70 17.10 24.54
C SER A 188 -6.72 16.84 25.70
N LYS A 189 -6.75 15.64 26.31
CA LYS A 189 -5.87 15.28 27.42
C LYS A 189 -4.47 14.92 26.93
N ASN A 190 -4.35 14.23 25.80
CA ASN A 190 -3.08 13.74 25.28
C ASN A 190 -2.60 14.42 23.98
N THR A 191 -3.40 15.30 23.38
CA THR A 191 -3.04 16.06 22.17
C THR A 191 -2.52 17.45 22.54
N ALA A 192 -1.33 17.81 22.05
CA ALA A 192 -0.73 19.13 22.22
C ALA A 192 -1.20 20.12 21.15
N LYS A 193 -1.25 19.69 19.89
CA LYS A 193 -1.70 20.50 18.75
C LYS A 193 -2.43 19.63 17.73
N ALA A 194 -3.42 20.20 17.08
CA ALA A 194 -4.17 19.54 16.01
C ALA A 194 -4.62 20.61 15.00
N TYR A 195 -4.16 20.52 13.76
CA TYR A 195 -4.44 21.52 12.73
C TYR A 195 -4.47 20.94 11.31
N ILE A 196 -5.07 21.70 10.40
CA ILE A 196 -5.16 21.37 8.97
C ILE A 196 -4.48 22.48 8.17
N GLU A 197 -3.52 22.09 7.34
CA GLU A 197 -2.91 22.95 6.33
C GLU A 197 -3.65 22.74 5.01
N ILE A 198 -4.14 23.82 4.41
CA ILE A 198 -4.90 23.76 3.15
C ILE A 198 -4.19 24.66 2.14
N ALA A 199 -3.88 24.14 0.95
CA ALA A 199 -3.25 24.90 -0.10
C ALA A 199 -4.11 26.14 -0.44
N GLY A 200 -3.50 27.33 -0.47
CA GLY A 200 -4.22 28.60 -0.69
C GLY A 200 -4.84 29.23 0.55
N VAL A 201 -4.77 28.58 1.72
CA VAL A 201 -5.14 29.19 3.02
C VAL A 201 -3.86 29.55 3.76
N LYS A 202 -3.69 30.83 4.13
CA LYS A 202 -2.46 31.34 4.76
C LYS A 202 -2.18 30.70 6.11
N ASP A 203 -3.18 30.66 6.97
CA ASP A 203 -3.05 30.21 8.35
C ASP A 203 -3.68 28.82 8.53
N PRO A 204 -3.01 27.87 9.21
CA PRO A 204 -3.58 26.55 9.44
C PRO A 204 -4.90 26.60 10.22
N VAL A 205 -5.89 25.85 9.76
CA VAL A 205 -7.17 25.69 10.45
C VAL A 205 -6.94 24.91 11.74
N GLN A 206 -7.03 25.60 12.88
CA GLN A 206 -6.94 24.94 14.19
C GLN A 206 -8.17 24.06 14.41
N MET A 207 -7.95 22.85 14.92
CA MET A 207 -9.03 21.92 15.19
C MET A 207 -9.48 21.97 16.65
N SER A 208 -10.75 21.71 16.91
CA SER A 208 -11.31 21.59 18.26
C SER A 208 -11.86 20.19 18.49
N TYR A 209 -11.60 19.61 19.67
CA TYR A 209 -12.19 18.33 20.07
C TYR A 209 -13.53 18.57 20.75
N GLY A 210 -14.60 17.95 20.26
CA GLY A 210 -15.94 18.18 20.78
C GLY A 210 -16.88 17.00 20.57
N ASN A 211 -18.02 17.03 21.26
CA ASN A 211 -19.10 16.06 21.13
C ASN A 211 -20.18 16.60 20.18
N HIS A 212 -20.60 15.79 19.22
CA HIS A 212 -21.71 16.06 18.32
C HIS A 212 -22.68 14.87 18.36
N SER A 213 -23.77 15.02 19.11
CA SER A 213 -24.85 14.01 19.26
C SER A 213 -24.37 12.63 19.73
N GLY A 214 -23.39 12.58 20.63
CA GLY A 214 -22.85 11.34 21.21
C GLY A 214 -21.61 10.79 20.52
N ALA A 215 -21.14 11.44 19.44
CA ALA A 215 -19.88 11.13 18.79
C ALA A 215 -18.86 12.25 19.05
N ALA A 216 -17.64 11.89 19.47
CA ALA A 216 -16.58 12.86 19.74
C ALA A 216 -15.43 12.77 18.73
N PHE A 217 -15.02 13.92 18.20
CA PHE A 217 -13.95 14.02 17.20
C PHE A 217 -13.32 15.41 17.16
N TRP A 218 -12.16 15.50 16.53
CA TRP A 218 -11.53 16.77 16.18
C TRP A 218 -12.23 17.37 14.96
N THR A 219 -12.56 18.65 15.04
CA THR A 219 -13.30 19.36 14.00
C THR A 219 -12.48 20.53 13.47
N GLY A 220 -12.32 20.59 12.14
CA GLY A 220 -11.82 21.78 11.43
C GLY A 220 -12.89 22.30 10.49
N VAL A 221 -12.99 23.61 10.31
CA VAL A 221 -14.03 24.23 9.46
C VAL A 221 -13.38 25.08 8.38
N LEU A 222 -13.73 24.80 7.12
CA LEU A 222 -13.36 25.62 5.97
C LEU A 222 -14.64 26.22 5.38
N LYS A 223 -14.78 27.54 5.52
CA LYS A 223 -15.85 28.29 4.87
C LYS A 223 -15.45 28.61 3.44
N THR A 224 -16.28 28.25 2.48
CA THR A 224 -16.06 28.57 1.07
C THR A 224 -16.97 29.70 0.61
N GLY A 225 -16.55 30.47 -0.39
CA GLY A 225 -17.32 31.61 -0.91
C GLY A 225 -16.43 32.64 -1.58
N THR A 226 -17.03 33.58 -2.30
CA THR A 226 -16.31 34.61 -3.06
C THR A 226 -15.95 35.85 -2.24
N ALA A 227 -16.49 35.98 -1.02
CA ALA A 227 -16.17 37.08 -0.13
C ALA A 227 -14.72 36.99 0.40
N THR A 228 -14.11 38.14 0.67
CA THR A 228 -12.75 38.23 1.21
C THR A 228 -12.59 37.35 2.46
N GLY A 229 -11.54 36.53 2.49
CA GLY A 229 -11.24 35.63 3.60
C GLY A 229 -11.94 34.26 3.53
N LEU A 230 -12.75 34.00 2.51
CA LEU A 230 -13.32 32.68 2.23
C LEU A 230 -12.53 31.94 1.16
N TYR A 231 -12.53 30.62 1.23
CA TYR A 231 -11.85 29.77 0.24
C TYR A 231 -12.69 29.62 -1.04
N ASN A 232 -12.08 29.79 -2.21
CA ASN A 232 -12.79 29.74 -3.49
C ASN A 232 -12.01 29.12 -4.64
N THR A 233 -10.86 28.48 -4.38
CA THR A 233 -10.11 27.79 -5.44
C THR A 233 -10.87 26.52 -5.84
N LEU A 234 -11.34 26.49 -7.08
CA LEU A 234 -12.06 25.35 -7.65
C LEU A 234 -11.13 24.18 -7.98
N GLY A 235 -11.69 22.98 -8.01
CA GLY A 235 -10.97 21.72 -8.24
C GLY A 235 -10.57 21.04 -6.93
N VAL A 236 -9.55 20.19 -7.01
CA VAL A 236 -9.06 19.43 -5.86
C VAL A 236 -8.51 20.38 -4.79
N ILE A 237 -9.05 20.27 -3.57
CA ILE A 237 -8.54 20.92 -2.39
C ILE A 237 -7.41 20.05 -1.82
N SER A 238 -6.17 20.49 -1.97
CA SER A 238 -5.02 19.83 -1.35
C SER A 238 -4.90 20.25 0.11
N PHE A 239 -4.90 19.28 1.03
CA PHE A 239 -4.76 19.54 2.45
C PHE A 239 -3.96 18.46 3.17
N LYS A 240 -3.43 18.82 4.34
CA LYS A 240 -2.66 17.96 5.24
C LYS A 240 -3.14 18.16 6.67
N VAL A 241 -3.45 17.07 7.36
CA VAL A 241 -3.79 17.06 8.78
C VAL A 241 -2.54 16.74 9.57
N THR A 242 -2.28 17.51 10.64
CA THR A 242 -1.18 17.24 11.57
C THR A 242 -1.72 17.19 13.00
N MET A 243 -1.35 16.14 13.73
CA MET A 243 -1.63 15.99 15.15
C MET A 243 -0.33 15.72 15.91
N ILE A 244 -0.13 16.45 17.00
CA ILE A 244 1.07 16.36 17.83
C ILE A 244 0.62 15.93 19.23
N ALA A 245 1.13 14.81 19.72
CA ALA A 245 0.89 14.37 21.08
C ALA A 245 1.61 15.27 22.09
N LYS A 246 1.14 15.27 23.34
CA LYS A 246 1.90 15.88 24.44
C LYS A 246 3.14 15.04 24.75
N ASP A 247 4.16 15.69 25.27
CA ASP A 247 5.33 15.01 25.82
C ASP A 247 4.87 14.07 26.94
N THR A 248 5.43 12.86 27.00
CA THR A 248 4.99 11.82 27.92
C THR A 248 6.13 11.30 28.78
N THR A 249 5.83 11.04 30.06
CA THR A 249 6.71 10.34 30.99
C THR A 249 6.35 8.86 31.12
N THR A 250 5.34 8.39 30.39
CA THR A 250 4.84 7.02 30.47
C THR A 250 4.50 6.49 29.08
N ILE A 251 4.93 5.27 28.77
CA ILE A 251 4.60 4.56 27.52
C ILE A 251 4.03 3.17 27.83
N LYS A 252 3.26 2.60 26.89
CA LYS A 252 2.84 1.20 26.95
C LYS A 252 3.92 0.33 26.32
N VAL A 253 4.45 -0.62 27.08
CA VAL A 253 5.39 -1.62 26.58
C VAL A 253 4.79 -3.02 26.72
N LEU A 254 5.02 -3.84 25.70
CA LEU A 254 4.64 -5.25 25.76
C LEU A 254 5.54 -5.97 26.77
N SER A 255 4.94 -6.69 27.70
CA SER A 255 5.63 -7.47 28.72
C SER A 255 5.05 -8.88 28.78
N THR A 256 5.89 -9.86 29.06
CA THR A 256 5.43 -11.23 29.32
C THR A 256 5.12 -11.37 30.79
N LYS A 257 3.94 -11.90 31.11
CA LYS A 257 3.54 -12.30 32.46
C LYS A 257 3.21 -13.79 32.45
N LEU A 258 3.72 -14.52 33.45
CA LEU A 258 3.30 -15.90 33.68
C LEU A 258 1.99 -15.90 34.46
N VAL A 259 0.99 -16.59 33.92
CA VAL A 259 -0.30 -16.81 34.59
C VAL A 259 -0.54 -18.30 34.78
N PRO A 260 -1.19 -18.73 35.89
CA PRO A 260 -1.55 -20.13 36.05
C PRO A 260 -2.41 -20.59 34.88
N LYS A 261 -2.05 -21.72 34.27
CA LYS A 261 -2.84 -22.32 33.20
C LYS A 261 -4.16 -22.83 33.79
N VAL A 262 -5.27 -22.31 33.29
CA VAL A 262 -6.63 -22.72 33.70
C VAL A 262 -7.28 -23.46 32.54
N VAL A 263 -7.81 -24.64 32.80
CA VAL A 263 -8.64 -25.41 31.85
C VAL A 263 -9.93 -25.75 32.58
N ASP A 264 -11.07 -25.39 31.99
CA ASP A 264 -12.42 -25.58 32.57
C ASP A 264 -12.58 -25.00 34.00
N GLY A 265 -11.95 -23.86 34.26
CA GLY A 265 -11.99 -23.19 35.56
C GLY A 265 -11.06 -23.79 36.63
N VAL A 266 -10.32 -24.86 36.32
CA VAL A 266 -9.39 -25.53 37.25
C VAL A 266 -7.94 -25.19 36.92
N VAL A 267 -7.18 -24.75 37.93
CA VAL A 267 -5.73 -24.50 37.81
C VAL A 267 -5.01 -25.83 37.57
N GLN A 268 -4.32 -25.91 36.44
CA GLN A 268 -3.59 -27.09 36.04
C GLN A 268 -2.32 -27.25 36.87
N ARG A 269 -2.09 -28.49 37.32
CA ARG A 269 -0.89 -28.86 38.08
C ARG A 269 -0.21 -30.06 37.43
N SER A 270 1.12 -30.04 37.42
CA SER A 270 1.95 -31.17 37.01
C SER A 270 2.91 -31.49 38.15
N ASN A 271 2.93 -32.74 38.61
CA ASN A 271 3.72 -33.19 39.76
C ASN A 271 3.52 -32.31 41.02
N GLY A 272 2.27 -31.92 41.31
CA GLY A 272 1.91 -31.06 42.44
C GLY A 272 2.21 -29.57 42.26
N LYS A 273 3.00 -29.17 41.26
CA LYS A 273 3.36 -27.77 40.96
C LYS A 273 2.37 -27.15 39.97
N ILE A 274 2.09 -25.86 40.11
CA ILE A 274 1.23 -25.11 39.18
C ILE A 274 1.92 -25.01 37.82
N VAL A 275 1.18 -25.31 36.76
CA VAL A 275 1.61 -25.08 35.38
C VAL A 275 1.30 -23.63 35.02
N TYR A 276 2.28 -22.91 34.51
CA TYR A 276 2.11 -21.53 34.05
C TYR A 276 2.13 -21.46 32.52
N GLU A 277 1.39 -20.51 31.96
CA GLU A 277 1.49 -20.12 30.56
C GLU A 277 1.93 -18.66 30.44
N SER A 278 2.62 -18.36 29.34
CA SER A 278 3.09 -17.02 29.05
C SER A 278 2.00 -16.22 28.37
N MET A 279 1.56 -15.14 29.02
CA MET A 279 0.61 -14.19 28.46
C MET A 279 1.31 -12.87 28.15
N ARG A 280 1.04 -12.31 26.97
CA ARG A 280 1.50 -10.97 26.60
C ARG A 280 0.55 -9.94 27.18
N VAL A 281 1.07 -9.00 27.97
CA VAL A 281 0.31 -7.92 28.60
C VAL A 281 1.00 -6.59 28.36
N TYR A 282 0.22 -5.52 28.19
CA TYR A 282 0.78 -4.17 28.18
C TYR A 282 0.98 -3.68 29.61
N LYS A 283 2.15 -3.12 29.88
CA LYS A 283 2.46 -2.43 31.14
C LYS A 283 2.86 -0.99 30.88
N ASP A 284 2.61 -0.13 31.86
CA ASP A 284 3.14 1.22 31.87
C ASP A 284 4.62 1.20 32.24
N ALA A 285 5.45 1.80 31.40
CA ALA A 285 6.86 2.04 31.69
C ALA A 285 7.09 3.55 31.84
N LYS A 286 7.72 3.95 32.95
CA LYS A 286 8.17 5.33 33.14
C LYS A 286 9.40 5.60 32.29
N VAL A 287 9.42 6.75 31.63
CA VAL A 287 10.54 7.20 30.79
C VAL A 287 11.04 8.56 31.29
N THR A 288 12.36 8.65 31.49
CA THR A 288 13.06 9.86 31.92
C THR A 288 14.35 10.04 31.09
N PRO A 289 14.59 11.22 30.48
CA PRO A 289 13.69 12.37 30.43
C PRO A 289 12.38 12.05 29.68
N ALA A 290 11.37 12.93 29.81
CA ALA A 290 10.11 12.77 29.10
C ALA A 290 10.34 12.63 27.59
N LEU A 291 9.66 11.69 26.96
CA LEU A 291 9.72 11.52 25.51
C LEU A 291 8.93 12.64 24.86
N LYS A 292 9.51 13.21 23.79
CA LYS A 292 8.82 14.19 22.96
C LYS A 292 7.56 13.56 22.38
N GLY A 293 6.45 14.28 22.46
CA GLY A 293 5.20 13.82 21.88
C GLY A 293 5.34 13.59 20.38
N ALA A 294 4.89 12.42 19.93
CA ALA A 294 4.95 12.05 18.54
C ALA A 294 4.11 12.98 17.65
N THR A 295 4.48 13.05 16.37
CA THR A 295 3.75 13.81 15.35
C THR A 295 3.20 12.85 14.30
N GLY A 296 1.88 12.85 14.14
CA GLY A 296 1.19 12.13 13.07
C GLY A 296 0.77 13.10 11.98
N THR A 297 0.89 12.67 10.73
CA THR A 297 0.42 13.45 9.58
C THR A 297 -0.41 12.58 8.66
N TRP A 298 -1.49 13.14 8.14
CA TRP A 298 -2.31 12.50 7.12
C TRP A 298 -2.51 13.43 5.93
N GLN A 299 -2.40 12.88 4.74
CA GLN A 299 -2.72 13.54 3.49
C GLN A 299 -3.30 12.51 2.53
N SER A 300 -4.37 12.87 1.84
CA SER A 300 -5.01 12.00 0.86
C SER A 300 -4.06 11.68 -0.30
N ASN A 301 -3.80 10.40 -0.51
CA ASN A 301 -3.12 9.86 -1.70
C ASN A 301 -4.09 9.16 -2.67
N PHE A 302 -5.40 9.36 -2.48
CA PHE A 302 -6.41 8.82 -3.37
C PHE A 302 -6.29 9.41 -4.78
N MET A 303 -6.86 8.72 -5.76
CA MET A 303 -7.03 9.24 -7.12
C MET A 303 -7.77 10.59 -7.08
N PRO A 304 -7.47 11.56 -7.96
CA PRO A 304 -8.07 12.90 -7.92
C PRO A 304 -9.60 12.91 -7.85
N THR A 305 -10.28 11.98 -8.52
CA THR A 305 -11.76 11.83 -8.51
C THR A 305 -12.34 11.41 -7.17
N SER A 306 -11.49 10.99 -6.22
CA SER A 306 -11.87 10.59 -4.87
C SER A 306 -11.28 11.54 -3.81
N GLN A 307 -10.64 12.63 -4.25
CA GLN A 307 -10.13 13.67 -3.36
C GLN A 307 -11.19 14.75 -3.13
N LEU A 308 -11.04 15.48 -2.01
CA LEU A 308 -11.88 16.62 -1.67
C LEU A 308 -11.84 17.63 -2.82
N THR A 309 -13.00 17.95 -3.39
CA THR A 309 -13.11 18.77 -4.60
C THR A 309 -14.17 19.86 -4.41
N LEU A 310 -13.81 21.09 -4.79
CA LEU A 310 -14.72 22.24 -4.81
C LEU A 310 -15.16 22.56 -6.23
N TYR A 311 -16.46 22.59 -6.45
CA TYR A 311 -17.09 22.92 -7.72
C TYR A 311 -17.70 24.32 -7.67
N ALA A 312 -17.90 24.90 -8.85
CA ALA A 312 -18.71 26.11 -8.98
C ALA A 312 -20.18 25.81 -8.66
N VAL A 313 -20.94 26.83 -8.24
CA VAL A 313 -22.40 26.71 -8.14
C VAL A 313 -22.95 26.41 -9.54
N PRO A 314 -23.79 25.36 -9.71
CA PRO A 314 -24.39 25.08 -11.00
C PRO A 314 -25.23 26.26 -11.51
N THR A 315 -24.96 26.70 -12.74
CA THR A 315 -25.86 27.63 -13.43
C THR A 315 -27.07 26.86 -13.95
N PRO A 316 -28.31 27.36 -13.76
CA PRO A 316 -29.48 26.78 -14.41
C PRO A 316 -29.21 26.68 -15.92
N LYS A 317 -29.51 25.53 -16.53
CA LYS A 317 -29.60 25.48 -18.00
C LYS A 317 -30.74 26.41 -18.40
N ALA A 318 -30.42 27.40 -19.23
CA ALA A 318 -31.39 28.23 -19.92
C ALA A 318 -32.24 27.38 -20.87
#